data_AF-A0A3B9YX36-F1
#
_entry.id   AF-A0A3B9YX36-F1
#
_cell.length_a   1.000
_cell.length_b   1.000
_cell.length_c   1.000
_cell.angle_alpha   90.00
_cell.angle_beta   90.00
_cell.angle_gamma   90.00
#
_symmetry.space_group_name_H-M   'P 1'
#
loop_
_entity.id
_entity.type
_entity.pdbx_description
1 polymer ?
#
loop_
_entity_poly.entity_id
_entity_poly.type
_entity_poly.pdbx_seq_one_letter_code
_entity_poly.pdbx_strand_id
1 'polypeptide(L)'
;MSLNDNPLLKRPDVTLAVSRGVVRALLDRGYIPLMELTVASGRRIDVAGLGPNGEIIAVEVKSSIEDYRADQKWPEYFEWCDKLYFA
;
A
#
# COMPACT_ATOMS: atom_id res chain seq x y z
N MET A 1 19.00 10.38 -3.78
CA MET A 1 19.48 9.21 -3.02
C MET A 1 18.26 8.32 -2.83
N SER A 2 18.18 7.20 -3.55
CA SER A 2 17.04 6.28 -3.42
C SER A 2 17.13 5.59 -2.06
N LEU A 3 16.01 5.40 -1.37
CA LEU A 3 15.96 4.60 -0.13
C LEU A 3 16.48 3.17 -0.38
N ASN A 4 16.43 2.69 -1.63
CA ASN A 4 16.90 1.38 -2.05
C ASN A 4 18.42 1.25 -2.16
N ASP A 5 19.18 2.36 -2.11
CA ASP A 5 20.64 2.34 -2.27
C ASP A 5 21.39 2.33 -0.93
N ASN A 6 20.68 2.29 0.21
CA ASN A 6 21.30 2.24 1.53
C ASN A 6 21.47 0.78 1.99
N PRO A 7 22.70 0.22 2.01
CA PRO A 7 22.94 -1.18 2.37
C PRO A 7 22.62 -1.50 3.84
N LEU A 8 22.29 -0.51 4.67
CA LEU A 8 21.89 -0.69 6.07
C LEU A 8 20.38 -0.85 6.26
N LEU A 9 19.54 -0.48 5.29
CA LEU A 9 18.09 -0.68 5.39
C LEU A 9 17.71 -2.09 4.94
N LYS A 10 17.03 -2.84 5.81
CA LYS A 10 16.44 -4.13 5.44
C LYS A 10 15.07 -3.91 4.79
N ARG A 11 14.60 -4.87 4.01
CA ARG A 11 13.28 -4.79 3.34
C ARG A 11 12.13 -4.38 4.29
N PRO A 12 12.01 -4.93 5.51
CA PRO A 12 10.95 -4.49 6.44
C PRO A 12 11.04 -3.00 6.83
N ASP A 13 12.26 -2.45 6.95
CA ASP A 13 12.47 -1.04 7.25
C ASP A 13 12.01 -0.16 6.08
N VAL A 14 12.30 -0.60 4.84
CA VAL A 14 11.84 0.07 3.62
C VAL A 14 10.31 0.01 3.52
N THR A 15 9.72 -1.18 3.69
CA THR A 15 8.26 -1.35 3.71
C THR A 15 7.62 -0.40 4.72
N LEU A 16 8.10 -0.37 5.97
CA LEU A 16 7.55 0.51 6.99
C LEU A 16 7.70 1.99 6.64
N ALA A 17 8.85 2.39 6.08
CA ALA A 17 9.08 3.76 5.66
C ALA A 17 8.12 4.18 4.53
N VAL A 18 7.93 3.32 3.54
CA VAL A 18 7.00 3.56 2.42
C VAL A 18 5.55 3.57 2.91
N SER A 19 5.11 2.60 3.72
CA SER A 19 3.76 2.58 4.31
C SER A 19 3.48 3.87 5.10
N ARG A 20 4.43 4.35 5.89
CA ARG A 20 4.30 5.64 6.59
C ARG A 20 4.18 6.83 5.63
N GLY A 21 4.91 6.79 4.51
CA GLY A 21 4.79 7.79 3.44
C GLY A 21 3.41 7.78 2.79
N VAL A 22 2.89 6.61 2.45
CA VAL A 22 1.54 6.42 1.90
C VAL A 22 0.49 6.97 2.85
N VAL A 23 0.52 6.58 4.12
CA VAL A 23 -0.43 7.06 5.16
C VAL A 23 -0.45 8.59 5.22
N ARG A 24 0.73 9.24 5.23
CA ARG A 24 0.82 10.71 5.24
C ARG A 24 0.25 11.31 3.95
N ALA A 25 0.61 10.75 2.79
CA ALA A 25 0.14 11.23 1.50
C ALA A 25 -1.38 11.10 1.33
N LEU A 26 -2.00 10.08 1.95
CA LEU A 26 -3.45 9.89 2.01
C LEU A 26 -4.11 10.94 2.91
N LEU A 27 -3.58 11.14 4.13
CA LEU A 27 -4.07 12.17 5.04
C LEU A 27 -4.01 13.57 4.41
N ASP A 28 -2.91 13.92 3.75
CA ASP A 28 -2.73 15.20 3.06
C ASP A 28 -3.76 15.41 1.93
N ARG A 29 -4.34 14.33 1.39
CA ARG A 29 -5.38 14.34 0.35
C ARG A 29 -6.81 14.23 0.90
N GLY A 30 -6.97 14.18 2.23
CA GLY A 30 -8.28 14.07 2.88
C GLY A 30 -8.84 12.65 2.96
N TYR A 31 -8.01 11.63 2.74
CA TYR A 31 -8.39 10.24 2.99
C TYR A 31 -8.15 9.85 4.45
N ILE A 32 -8.98 8.94 4.96
CA ILE A 32 -8.75 8.24 6.22
C ILE A 32 -8.02 6.92 5.91
N PRO A 33 -6.74 6.78 6.28
CA PRO A 33 -5.97 5.57 5.99
C PRO A 33 -6.22 4.46 7.01
N LEU A 34 -6.26 3.22 6.53
CA LEU A 34 -6.25 2.00 7.34
C LEU A 34 -5.12 1.09 6.87
N MET A 35 -4.25 0.66 7.77
CA MET A 35 -3.17 -0.28 7.46
C MET A 35 -3.63 -1.72 7.64
N GLU A 36 -3.07 -2.63 6.84
CA GLU A 36 -3.23 -4.09 6.99
C GLU A 36 -4.70 -4.54 6.98
N LEU A 37 -5.52 -3.95 6.11
CA LEU A 37 -6.95 -4.25 6.01
C LEU A 37 -7.17 -5.65 5.42
N THR A 38 -7.74 -6.55 6.22
CA THR A 38 -8.17 -7.86 5.74
C THR A 38 -9.57 -7.75 5.13
N VAL A 39 -9.71 -8.18 3.88
CA VAL A 39 -10.98 -8.20 3.13
C VAL A 39 -11.65 -9.57 3.23
N ALA A 40 -12.90 -9.70 2.75
CA ALA A 40 -13.69 -10.92 2.97
C ALA A 40 -13.11 -12.17 2.31
N SER A 41 -12.25 -12.03 1.28
CA SER A 41 -11.49 -13.14 0.70
C SER A 41 -10.36 -13.68 1.59
N GLY A 42 -10.11 -13.05 2.75
CA GLY A 42 -8.99 -13.36 3.63
C GLY A 42 -7.64 -12.79 3.17
N ARG A 43 -7.63 -12.04 2.05
CA ARG A 43 -6.46 -11.27 1.61
C ARG A 43 -6.28 -10.00 2.43
N ARG A 44 -5.08 -9.42 2.37
CA ARG A 44 -4.71 -8.21 3.10
C ARG A 44 -4.24 -7.13 2.13
N ILE A 45 -4.93 -6.00 2.15
CA ILE A 45 -4.48 -4.76 1.49
C ILE A 45 -3.50 -4.07 2.44
N ASP A 46 -2.33 -3.68 1.94
CA ASP A 46 -1.29 -3.08 2.78
C ASP A 46 -1.74 -1.74 3.38
N VAL A 47 -2.29 -0.84 2.55
CA VAL A 47 -2.94 0.40 3.01
C VAL A 47 -4.23 0.63 2.21
N ALA A 48 -5.36 0.75 2.91
CA ALA A 48 -6.62 1.23 2.35
C ALA A 48 -6.83 2.71 2.69
N GLY A 49 -7.56 3.44 1.86
CA GLY A 49 -7.97 4.82 2.13
C GLY A 49 -9.46 5.01 1.88
N LEU A 50 -10.18 5.53 2.87
CA LEU A 50 -11.56 5.99 2.70
C LEU A 50 -11.58 7.48 2.41
N GLY A 51 -12.03 7.86 1.21
CA GLY A 51 -12.12 9.24 0.78
C GLY A 51 -13.38 9.95 1.27
N PRO A 52 -13.43 11.28 1.14
CA PRO A 52 -14.52 12.10 1.67
C PRO A 52 -15.87 11.84 1.00
N ASN A 53 -15.89 11.23 -0.19
CA ASN A 53 -17.13 10.89 -0.91
C ASN A 53 -17.46 9.40 -0.81
N GLY A 54 -16.79 8.66 0.09
CA GLY A 54 -16.99 7.23 0.29
C GLY A 54 -16.19 6.36 -0.66
N GLU A 55 -15.33 6.93 -1.51
CA GLU A 55 -14.48 6.12 -2.38
C GLU A 55 -13.41 5.37 -1.57
N ILE A 56 -13.17 4.12 -1.93
CA ILE A 56 -12.18 3.24 -1.32
C ILE A 56 -11.01 3.09 -2.28
N ILE A 57 -9.80 3.36 -1.81
CA ILE A 57 -8.59 3.08 -2.58
C ILE A 57 -7.72 2.05 -1.87
N ALA A 58 -7.06 1.21 -2.65
CA ALA A 58 -6.06 0.27 -2.18
C ALA A 58 -4.67 0.72 -2.63
N VAL A 59 -3.69 0.65 -1.73
CA VAL A 59 -2.27 0.91 -2.03
C VAL A 59 -1.46 -0.30 -1.58
N GLU A 60 -0.82 -0.95 -2.54
CA GLU A 60 0.07 -2.09 -2.33
C GLU A 60 1.52 -1.61 -2.22
N VAL A 61 2.20 -1.94 -1.11
CA VAL A 61 3.55 -1.46 -0.83
C VAL A 61 4.56 -2.50 -1.27
N LYS A 62 5.34 -2.21 -2.30
CA LYS A 62 6.33 -3.14 -2.86
C LYS A 62 7.74 -2.62 -2.61
N SER A 63 8.43 -3.25 -1.67
CA SER A 63 9.77 -2.81 -1.23
C SER A 63 10.90 -3.19 -2.19
N SER A 64 10.61 -3.99 -3.23
CA SER A 64 11.56 -4.31 -4.29
C SER A 64 10.86 -4.75 -5.59
N ILE A 65 11.64 -4.85 -6.67
CA ILE A 65 11.14 -5.40 -7.95
C ILE A 65 10.74 -6.87 -7.80
N GLU A 66 11.47 -7.65 -7.01
CA GLU A 66 11.13 -9.05 -6.74
C GLU A 66 9.80 -9.16 -5.98
N ASP A 67 9.55 -8.28 -5.02
CA ASP A 67 8.29 -8.20 -4.26
C ASP A 67 7.10 -7.93 -5.20
N TYR A 68 7.24 -6.91 -6.06
CA TYR A 68 6.26 -6.60 -7.10
C TYR A 68 6.01 -7.77 -8.06
N ARG A 69 7.07 -8.48 -8.49
CA ARG A 69 6.93 -9.63 -9.42
C ARG A 69 6.36 -10.86 -8.75
N ALA A 70 6.64 -11.09 -7.47
CA ALA A 70 6.16 -12.25 -6.73
C ALA A 70 4.65 -12.14 -6.42
N ASP A 71 4.15 -10.93 -6.18
CA ASP A 71 2.74 -10.71 -5.95
C ASP A 71 1.96 -10.59 -7.26
N GLN A 72 1.23 -11.65 -7.60
CA GLN A 72 0.37 -11.71 -8.78
C GLN A 72 -1.13 -11.66 -8.42
N LYS A 73 -1.45 -11.42 -7.14
CA LYS A 73 -2.82 -11.52 -6.62
C LYS A 73 -3.50 -10.17 -6.45
N TRP A 74 -2.75 -9.08 -6.54
CA TRP A 74 -3.27 -7.72 -6.48
C TRP A 74 -4.46 -7.41 -7.41
N PRO A 75 -4.67 -8.07 -8.59
CA PRO A 75 -5.87 -7.81 -9.38
C PRO A 75 -7.16 -8.19 -8.65
N GLU A 76 -7.12 -9.13 -7.68
CA GLU A 76 -8.25 -9.49 -6.82
C GLU A 76 -8.74 -8.29 -5.98
N TYR A 77 -7.90 -7.27 -5.76
CA TYR A 77 -8.25 -6.10 -4.97
C TYR A 77 -9.21 -5.12 -5.65
N PHE A 78 -9.38 -5.20 -6.97
CA PHE A 78 -10.37 -4.37 -7.68
C PHE A 78 -11.82 -4.67 -7.28
N GLU A 79 -12.10 -5.83 -6.66
CA GLU A 79 -13.43 -6.11 -6.10
C GLU A 79 -13.71 -5.34 -4.81
N TRP A 80 -12.67 -4.79 -4.17
CA TRP A 80 -12.73 -4.17 -2.83
C TRP A 80 -12.37 -2.69 -2.83
N CYS A 81 -12.03 -2.10 -3.98
CA CYS A 81 -11.65 -0.69 -4.10
C CYS A 81 -12.06 -0.09 -5.45
N ASP A 82 -12.29 1.22 -5.47
CA ASP A 82 -12.54 1.99 -6.68
C ASP A 82 -11.25 2.24 -7.49
N LYS A 83 -10.10 2.30 -6.79
CA LYS A 83 -8.78 2.53 -7.40
C LYS A 83 -7.69 1.76 -6.67
N LEU A 84 -6.74 1.26 -7.45
CA LEU A 84 -5.56 0.55 -6.97
C LEU A 84 -4.28 1.30 -7.35
N TYR A 85 -3.39 1.47 -6.39
CA TYR A 85 -2.08 2.09 -6.56
C TYR A 85 -0.97 1.20 -6.01
N PHE A 86 0.26 1.47 -6.42
CA PHE A 86 1.47 0.89 -5.85
C PHE A 86 2.34 1.99 -5.24
N ALA A 87 3.12 1.62 -4.23
CA ALA A 87 4.11 2.47 -3.59
C ALA A 87 5.43 1.75 -3.38
#